data_AF-D2ECC7-F1
#
_entry.id   AF-D2ECC7-F1
#
_cell.length_a   1.000
_cell.length_b   1.000
_cell.length_c   1.000
_cell.angle_alpha   90.00
_cell.angle_beta   90.00
_cell.angle_gamma   90.00
#
_symmetry.space_group_name_H-M   'P 1'
#
loop_
_entity.id
_entity.type
_entity.pdbx_description
1 polymer ?
#
loop_
_entity_poly.entity_id
_entity_poly.type
_entity_poly.pdbx_seq_one_letter_code
_entity_poly.pdbx_strand_id
1 'polypeptide(L)' 'GIKVVDLLAPYAKGGKIGLFGGAGVGKTVLIMELINNIAKAHGGYSVFAGVGERTREGNDL' A
#
# COMPACT_ATOMS: atom_id res chain seq x y z
N GLY A 1 8.40 5.18 4.91
CA GLY A 1 9.63 4.70 4.23
C GLY A 1 9.63 4.95 2.73
N ILE A 2 8.70 5.74 2.20
CA ILE A 2 8.62 6.07 0.78
C ILE A 2 8.83 7.57 0.68
N LYS A 3 9.99 7.99 0.20
CA LYS A 3 10.47 9.39 0.28
C LYS A 3 9.44 10.42 -0.19
N VAL A 4 8.76 10.16 -1.32
CA VAL A 4 7.79 11.11 -1.89
C VAL A 4 6.52 11.23 -1.03
N VAL A 5 6.03 10.11 -0.47
CA VAL A 5 4.85 10.08 0.39
C VAL A 5 5.18 10.71 1.74
N ASP A 6 6.28 10.30 2.35
CA ASP A 6 6.67 10.77 3.68
C ASP A 6 6.95 12.29 3.71
N LEU A 7 7.45 12.85 2.60
CA LEU A 7 7.76 14.29 2.50
C LEU A 7 6.56 15.14 2.10
N LEU A 8 5.80 14.73 1.07
CA LEU A 8 4.78 15.59 0.45
C LEU A 8 3.36 15.30 0.94
N ALA A 9 3.07 14.06 1.33
CA ALA A 9 1.73 13.61 1.72
C ALA A 9 1.80 12.59 2.87
N PRO A 10 2.30 13.00 4.06
CA PRO A 10 2.58 12.08 5.15
C PRO A 10 1.31 11.40 5.66
N TYR A 11 1.42 10.12 5.98
CA TYR A 11 0.30 9.30 6.47
C TYR A 11 0.17 9.42 7.99
N ALA A 12 -0.98 9.91 8.45
CA ALA A 12 -1.28 9.96 9.88
C ALA A 12 -1.56 8.56 10.42
N LYS A 13 -0.95 8.22 11.58
CA LYS A 13 -1.21 6.95 12.27
C LYS A 13 -2.69 6.85 12.66
N GLY A 14 -3.36 5.77 12.23
CA GLY A 14 -4.81 5.58 12.45
C GLY A 14 -5.71 6.40 11.51
N GLY A 15 -5.12 7.16 10.57
CA GLY A 15 -5.85 7.88 9.55
C GLY A 15 -6.36 7.00 8.41
N LYS A 16 -7.14 7.60 7.51
CA LYS A 16 -7.62 6.97 6.27
C LYS A 16 -6.91 7.63 5.09
N ILE A 17 -6.45 6.82 4.14
CA ILE A 17 -5.73 7.29 2.96
C ILE A 17 -6.41 6.74 1.70
N GLY A 18 -6.57 7.57 0.68
CA GLY A 18 -7.03 7.17 -0.64
C GLY A 18 -5.87 7.12 -1.64
N LEU A 19 -5.69 5.98 -2.30
CA LEU A 19 -4.71 5.84 -3.38
C LEU A 19 -5.42 6.00 -4.73
N PHE A 20 -5.25 7.15 -5.37
CA PHE A 20 -5.88 7.46 -6.65
C PHE A 20 -4.91 7.20 -7.81
N GLY A 21 -5.39 6.53 -8.87
CA GLY A 21 -4.60 6.23 -10.06
C GLY A 21 -5.32 5.28 -11.02
N GLY A 22 -4.76 5.10 -12.23
CA GLY A 22 -5.31 4.23 -13.27
C GLY A 22 -4.76 2.79 -13.24
N ALA A 23 -4.96 2.06 -14.34
CA ALA A 23 -4.30 0.76 -14.54
C ALA A 23 -2.81 0.97 -14.86
N GLY A 24 -1.94 0.06 -14.37
CA GLY A 24 -0.50 0.08 -14.70
C GLY A 24 0.34 1.14 -13.99
N VAL A 25 -0.25 2.00 -13.14
CA VAL A 25 0.50 3.05 -12.41
C VAL A 25 1.18 2.55 -11.13
N GLY A 26 1.23 1.23 -10.92
CA GLY A 26 1.95 0.63 -9.79
C GLY A 26 1.22 0.63 -8.44
N LYS A 27 -0.11 0.77 -8.40
CA LYS A 27 -0.89 0.77 -7.14
C LYS A 27 -0.64 -0.47 -6.28
N THR A 28 -0.71 -1.66 -6.88
CA THR A 28 -0.48 -2.95 -6.20
C THR A 28 0.94 -3.04 -5.64
N VAL A 29 1.93 -2.60 -6.42
CA VAL A 29 3.34 -2.55 -6.00
C VAL A 29 3.53 -1.61 -4.81
N LEU A 30 2.88 -0.45 -4.83
CA LEU A 30 2.96 0.52 -3.74
C LEU A 30 2.30 -0.02 -2.45
N ILE A 31 1.20 -0.76 -2.58
CA ILE A 31 0.56 -1.44 -1.44
C ILE A 31 1.49 -2.49 -0.83
N MET A 32 2.10 -3.34 -1.66
CA MET A 32 3.08 -4.34 -1.17
C MET A 32 4.26 -3.68 -0.45
N GLU A 33 4.76 -2.56 -0.97
CA GLU A 33 5.87 -1.84 -0.36
C GLU A 33 5.48 -1.18 0.97
N LEU A 34 4.23 -0.71 1.10
CA LEU A 34 3.71 -0.23 2.39
C LEU A 34 3.63 -1.36 3.41
N ILE A 35 3.13 -2.54 3.02
CA ILE A 35 3.06 -3.73 3.90
C ILE A 35 4.47 -4.12 4.38
N ASN A 36 5.43 -4.22 3.45
CA ASN A 36 6.82 -4.54 3.73
C ASN A 36 7.46 -3.55 4.72
N ASN A 37 7.26 -2.25 4.51
CA ASN A 37 7.83 -1.21 5.37
C ASN A 37 7.17 -1.18 6.76
N ILE A 38 5.85 -1.39 6.86
CA ILE A 38 5.16 -1.44 8.16
C ILE A 38 5.62 -2.64 8.97
N ALA A 39 5.75 -3.81 8.34
CA ALA A 39 6.24 -5.03 8.99
C ALA A 39 7.67 -4.84 9.50
N LYS A 40 8.58 -4.31 8.67
CA LYS A 40 10.00 -4.12 9.02
C LYS A 40 10.26 -2.99 10.02
N ALA A 41 9.61 -1.84 9.85
CA ALA A 41 9.92 -0.64 10.64
C ALA A 41 9.08 -0.51 11.92
N HIS A 42 7.87 -1.08 11.94
CA HIS A 42 6.93 -0.92 13.06
C HIS A 42 6.50 -2.25 13.69
N GLY A 43 6.95 -3.40 13.17
CA GLY A 43 6.56 -4.72 13.68
C GLY A 43 5.07 -5.00 13.56
N GLY A 44 4.35 -4.27 12.70
CA GLY A 44 2.90 -4.35 12.56
C GLY A 44 2.47 -5.38 11.52
N TYR A 45 1.30 -5.98 11.73
CA TYR A 45 0.63 -6.78 10.71
C TYR A 45 -0.16 -5.89 9.74
N SER A 46 -0.30 -6.33 8.49
CA SER A 46 -1.12 -5.67 7.48
C SER A 46 -2.23 -6.62 7.01
N VAL A 47 -3.40 -6.07 6.72
CA VAL A 47 -4.54 -6.80 6.17
C VAL A 47 -4.90 -6.18 4.83
N PHE A 48 -5.00 -7.01 3.79
CA PHE A 48 -5.43 -6.60 2.46
C PHE A 48 -6.81 -7.20 2.15
N ALA A 49 -7.72 -6.37 1.64
CA ALA A 49 -9.04 -6.79 1.18
C ALA A 49 -9.18 -6.41 -0.30
N GLY A 50 -9.01 -7.39 -1.19
CA GLY A 50 -9.12 -7.21 -2.64
C GLY A 50 -10.58 -7.24 -3.09
N VAL A 51 -11.24 -6.09 -3.17
CA VAL A 51 -12.63 -6.00 -3.65
C VAL A 51 -12.64 -5.63 -5.14
N GLY A 52 -13.09 -6.55 -5.99
CA GLY A 52 -13.16 -6.32 -7.44
C GLY A 52 -11.82 -6.31 -8.17
N GLU A 53 -10.74 -6.72 -7.50
CA GLU A 53 -9.41 -6.88 -8.09
C GLU A 53 -9.31 -8.16 -8.94
N ARG A 54 -8.34 -8.20 -9.85
CA ARG A 54 -8.13 -9.39 -10.69
C ARG A 54 -7.57 -10.55 -9.88
N THR A 55 -8.11 -11.75 -10.08
CA THR A 55 -7.63 -12.98 -9.40
C THR A 55 -6.13 -13.21 -9.56
N ARG A 56 -5.57 -12.93 -10.75
CA ARG A 56 -4.11 -13.05 -10.98
C ARG A 56 -3.32 -12.12 -10.05
N GLU A 57 -3.77 -10.88 -9.90
CA GLU A 57 -3.11 -9.91 -9.01
C GLU A 57 -3.20 -10.33 -7.55
N GLY A 58 -4.27 -11.03 -7.16
CA GLY A 58 -4.40 -11.67 -5.85
C GLY A 58 -3.53 -12.92 -5.63
N ASN A 59 -3.19 -13.66 -6.69
CA ASN A 59 -2.26 -14.79 -6.60
C ASN A 59 -0.79 -14.34 -6.53
N ASP A 60 -0.48 -13.19 -7.10
CA ASP A 60 0.87 -12.60 -7.12
C ASP A 60 1.18 -11.78 -5.84
N LEU A 61 0.19 -11.61 -4.95
CA LEU A 61 0.25 -10.89 -3.66
C LEU A 61 0.62 -11.83 -2.49
#